data_AF-A0A2K0TG04-F1
#
_entry.id   AF-A0A2K0TG04-F1
#
_cell.length_a   1.000
_cell.length_b   1.000
_cell.length_c   1.000
_cell.angle_alpha   90.00
_cell.angle_beta   90.00
_cell.angle_gamma   90.00
#
_symmetry.space_group_name_H-M   'P 1'
#
loop_
_entity.id
_entity.type
_entity.pdbx_description
1 polymer ?
#
loop_
_entity_poly.entity_id
_entity_poly.type
_entity_poly.pdbx_seq_one_letter_code
_entity_poly.pdbx_strand_id
1 'polypeptide(L)'
;MFEMNRREVSVQAKRPFEPRMEEDSWARYKGVMCKIICIIYRTKQRPREERPPYAMTSAQKRYWKGFVKACSQYQALQKDHQAMLAAEEDCEERGESSASDSDGSSSTGEDVYNRIHDRIKENQESCRDMCARLIIAMLDHSLGDHQYDSVLISTLAVMGVRDDGGWHSALDYTPVLSAVIKVARIVVLYDVYTDRQAEIRTIMREKNMREADARQLGTSMFTRTRQ
;
A
#
# COMPACT_ATOMS: atom_id res chain seq x y z
N MET A 1 12.44 7.26 14.45
CA MET A 1 13.13 5.96 14.55
C MET A 1 12.05 4.87 14.61
N PHE A 2 12.23 3.71 13.98
CA PHE A 2 11.26 2.61 14.03
C PHE A 2 11.79 1.54 14.97
N GLU A 3 10.94 1.04 15.87
CA GLU A 3 11.26 -0.09 16.74
C GLU A 3 10.41 -1.29 16.34
N MET A 4 11.04 -2.46 16.32
CA MET A 4 10.43 -3.72 15.88
C MET A 4 10.30 -4.64 17.08
N ASN A 5 9.07 -5.07 17.39
CA ASN A 5 8.76 -6.02 18.48
C ASN A 5 9.31 -5.64 19.87
N ARG A 6 9.03 -4.43 20.38
CA ARG A 6 9.28 -4.13 21.80
C ARG A 6 8.42 -5.06 22.67
N ARG A 7 9.06 -5.89 23.48
CA ARG A 7 8.44 -6.54 24.63
C ARG A 7 8.88 -5.73 25.85
N GLU A 8 7.99 -4.89 26.39
CA GLU A 8 8.18 -4.51 27.79
C GLU A 8 7.89 -5.74 28.63
N VAL A 9 8.49 -5.85 29.82
CA VAL A 9 8.50 -7.05 30.68
C VAL A 9 7.08 -7.59 30.97
N SER A 10 6.03 -6.79 30.72
CA SER A 10 4.63 -7.16 30.88
C SER A 10 3.71 -6.88 29.66
N VAL A 11 4.21 -6.34 28.53
CA VAL A 11 3.36 -5.94 27.39
C VAL A 11 3.94 -6.41 26.05
N GLN A 12 3.18 -7.24 25.33
CA GLN A 12 3.48 -7.57 23.94
C GLN A 12 3.09 -6.39 23.03
N ALA A 13 3.98 -6.01 22.10
CA ALA A 13 3.68 -4.99 21.10
C ALA A 13 2.41 -5.34 20.30
N LYS A 14 1.43 -4.42 20.28
CA LYS A 14 0.17 -4.56 19.52
C LYS A 14 0.35 -4.50 18.01
N ARG A 15 1.47 -3.95 17.53
CA ARG A 15 1.79 -3.80 16.09
C ARG A 15 3.23 -4.26 15.83
N PRO A 16 3.52 -4.83 14.66
CA PRO A 16 4.87 -5.29 14.33
C PRO A 16 5.90 -4.16 14.27
N PHE A 17 5.45 -2.93 14.01
CA PHE A 17 6.27 -1.72 13.99
C PHE A 17 5.58 -0.61 14.78
N GLU A 18 6.34 0.03 15.66
CA GLU A 18 5.89 1.23 16.36
C GLU A 18 6.60 2.46 15.79
N PRO A 19 5.88 3.30 15.01
CA PRO A 19 6.45 4.52 14.48
C PRO A 19 6.62 5.54 15.62
N ARG A 20 7.86 5.82 16.04
CA ARG A 20 8.15 7.01 16.87
C ARG A 20 8.20 8.25 16.00
N MET A 21 7.08 8.62 15.38
CA MET A 21 6.95 9.85 14.62
C MET A 21 5.60 10.49 14.89
N GLU A 22 5.61 11.82 14.96
CA GLU A 22 4.41 12.63 15.10
C GLU A 22 3.44 12.36 13.94
N GLU A 23 2.13 12.40 14.22
CA GLU A 23 1.09 12.09 13.24
C GLU A 23 1.17 12.99 11.99
N ASP A 24 1.50 14.27 12.18
CA ASP A 24 1.67 15.23 11.08
C ASP A 24 2.81 14.83 10.12
N SER A 25 3.90 14.28 10.66
CA SER A 25 4.99 13.76 9.83
C SER A 25 4.53 12.63 8.91
N TRP A 26 3.60 11.77 9.37
CA TRP A 26 3.10 10.67 8.57
C TRP A 26 2.20 11.15 7.43
N ALA A 27 1.35 12.14 7.68
CA ALA A 27 0.53 12.78 6.65
C ALA A 27 1.39 13.36 5.54
N ARG A 28 2.46 14.09 5.92
CA ARG A 28 3.43 14.66 4.97
C ARG A 28 4.15 13.59 4.14
N TYR A 29 4.63 12.51 4.76
CA TYR A 29 5.34 11.45 4.03
C TYR A 29 4.45 10.69 3.06
N LYS A 30 3.20 10.40 3.48
CA LYS A 30 2.18 9.87 2.57
C LYS A 30 1.96 10.81 1.39
N GLY A 31 1.82 12.11 1.66
CA GLY A 31 1.65 13.13 0.62
C GLY A 31 2.75 13.10 -0.43
N VAL A 32 4.01 12.97 -0.02
CA VAL A 32 5.17 12.84 -0.94
C VAL A 32 5.04 11.59 -1.82
N MET A 33 4.77 10.43 -1.25
CA MET A 33 4.63 9.19 -2.03
C MET A 33 3.43 9.22 -2.97
N CYS A 34 2.30 9.78 -2.53
CA CYS A 34 1.14 10.01 -3.38
C CYS A 34 1.48 10.92 -4.55
N LYS A 35 2.23 12.01 -4.35
CA LYS A 35 2.69 12.88 -5.44
C LYS A 35 3.54 12.10 -6.45
N ILE A 36 4.47 11.26 -5.99
CA ILE A 36 5.29 10.40 -6.86
C ILE A 36 4.39 9.50 -7.72
N ILE A 37 3.48 8.75 -7.10
CA ILE A 37 2.55 7.85 -7.80
C ILE A 37 1.67 8.63 -8.80
N CYS A 38 1.19 9.82 -8.42
CA CYS A 38 0.39 10.68 -9.28
C CYS A 38 1.17 11.19 -10.50
N ILE A 39 2.44 11.57 -10.36
CA ILE A 39 3.29 11.97 -11.49
C ILE A 39 3.48 10.79 -12.45
N ILE A 40 3.78 9.60 -11.92
CA ILE A 40 3.90 8.39 -12.72
C ILE A 40 2.58 8.09 -13.44
N TYR A 41 1.44 8.17 -12.74
CA TYR A 41 0.12 7.93 -13.31
C TYR A 41 -0.20 8.90 -14.45
N ARG A 42 0.07 10.20 -14.27
CA ARG A 42 -0.15 11.22 -15.30
C ARG A 42 0.76 11.03 -16.51
N THR A 43 2.04 10.73 -16.29
CA THR A 43 2.99 10.51 -17.38
C THR A 43 2.63 9.26 -18.20
N LYS A 44 2.13 8.19 -17.57
CA LYS A 44 1.69 6.98 -18.30
C LYS A 44 0.41 7.16 -19.11
N GLN A 45 -0.41 8.17 -18.82
CA GLN A 45 -1.58 8.52 -19.64
C GLN A 45 -1.23 9.27 -20.93
N ARG A 46 -0.02 9.84 -21.02
CA ARG A 46 0.44 10.56 -22.22
C ARG A 46 0.77 9.59 -23.38
N PRO A 47 0.68 10.06 -24.64
CA PRO A 47 1.23 9.35 -25.80
C PRO A 47 2.70 9.00 -25.60
N ARG A 48 3.20 7.94 -26.26
CA ARG A 48 4.54 7.41 -26.00
C ARG A 48 5.63 8.45 -26.30
N GLU A 49 5.37 9.31 -27.27
CA GLU A 49 6.24 10.35 -27.79
C GLU A 49 6.39 11.52 -26.81
N GLU A 50 5.37 11.77 -25.97
CA GLU A 50 5.35 12.82 -24.95
C GLU A 50 5.83 12.33 -23.57
N ARG A 51 6.08 11.02 -23.43
CA ARG A 51 6.50 10.46 -22.14
C ARG A 51 7.93 10.90 -21.83
N PRO A 52 8.22 11.23 -20.55
CA PRO A 52 9.59 11.45 -20.13
C PRO A 52 10.46 10.21 -20.44
N PRO A 53 11.76 10.40 -20.70
CA PRO A 53 12.64 9.34 -21.21
C PRO A 53 12.92 8.21 -20.22
N TYR A 54 12.47 8.32 -18.96
CA TYR A 54 12.72 7.31 -17.94
C TYR A 54 12.16 5.93 -18.33
N ALA A 55 12.90 4.89 -18.01
CA ALA A 55 12.59 3.52 -18.37
C ALA A 55 12.18 2.71 -17.13
N MET A 56 10.95 2.21 -17.14
CA MET A 56 10.56 1.21 -16.14
C MET A 56 11.13 -0.17 -16.49
N THR A 57 11.72 -0.83 -15.51
CA THR A 57 12.12 -2.23 -15.62
C THR A 57 10.91 -3.14 -15.86
N SER A 58 11.13 -4.37 -16.34
CA SER A 58 10.05 -5.34 -16.54
C SER A 58 9.27 -5.64 -15.24
N ALA A 59 9.97 -5.69 -14.11
CA ALA A 59 9.37 -5.85 -12.79
C ALA A 59 8.49 -4.64 -12.41
N GLN A 60 9.02 -3.41 -12.57
CA GLN A 60 8.27 -2.18 -12.31
C GLN A 60 7.01 -2.09 -13.19
N LYS A 61 7.11 -2.42 -14.48
CA LYS A 61 5.95 -2.46 -15.40
C LYS A 61 4.89 -3.45 -14.96
N ARG A 62 5.30 -4.64 -14.50
CA ARG A 62 4.39 -5.69 -14.00
C ARG A 62 3.62 -5.21 -12.78
N TYR A 63 4.33 -4.70 -11.76
CA TYR A 63 3.69 -4.22 -10.53
C TYR A 63 2.86 -2.96 -10.77
N TRP A 64 3.29 -2.07 -11.67
CA TRP A 64 2.49 -0.91 -12.07
C TRP A 64 1.14 -1.32 -12.67
N LYS A 65 1.14 -2.26 -13.64
CA LYS A 65 -0.10 -2.78 -14.24
C LYS A 65 -0.98 -3.45 -13.20
N GLY A 66 -0.40 -4.26 -12.32
CA GLY A 66 -1.12 -4.92 -11.23
C GLY A 66 -1.76 -3.92 -10.26
N PHE A 67 -1.00 -2.90 -9.85
CA PHE A 67 -1.46 -1.84 -8.96
C PHE A 67 -2.62 -1.04 -9.56
N VAL A 68 -2.48 -0.57 -10.81
CA VAL A 68 -3.56 0.18 -11.49
C VAL A 68 -4.82 -0.68 -11.63
N LYS A 69 -4.67 -1.97 -11.99
CA LYS A 69 -5.80 -2.91 -12.06
C LYS A 69 -6.48 -3.06 -10.69
N ALA A 70 -5.73 -3.34 -9.63
CA ALA A 70 -6.27 -3.49 -8.29
C ALA A 70 -7.02 -2.22 -7.83
N CYS A 71 -6.44 -1.04 -8.04
CA CYS A 71 -7.09 0.23 -7.72
C CYS A 71 -8.38 0.45 -8.49
N SER A 72 -8.42 0.11 -9.78
CA SER A 72 -9.64 0.24 -10.59
C SER A 72 -10.76 -0.68 -10.10
N GLN A 73 -10.42 -1.91 -9.66
CA GLN A 73 -11.38 -2.87 -9.11
C GLN A 73 -11.90 -2.42 -7.75
N TYR A 74 -11.00 -1.95 -6.87
CA TYR A 74 -11.38 -1.38 -5.58
C TYR A 74 -12.31 -0.18 -5.74
N GLN A 75 -12.00 0.73 -6.67
CA GLN A 75 -12.84 1.90 -6.93
C GLN A 75 -14.21 1.52 -7.49
N ALA A 76 -14.29 0.52 -8.39
CA ALA A 76 -15.57 0.04 -8.91
C ALA A 76 -16.44 -0.56 -7.79
N LEU A 77 -15.88 -1.44 -6.97
CA LEU A 77 -16.59 -2.04 -5.83
C LEU A 77 -17.06 -1.00 -4.82
N GLN A 78 -16.26 0.03 -4.56
CA GLN A 78 -16.64 1.10 -3.65
C GLN A 78 -17.82 1.91 -4.19
N LYS A 79 -17.85 2.18 -5.51
CA LYS A 79 -18.99 2.86 -6.16
C LYS A 79 -20.25 2.00 -6.13
N ASP A 80 -20.12 0.72 -6.44
CA ASP A 80 -21.25 -0.22 -6.42
C ASP A 80 -21.84 -0.33 -5.01
N HIS A 81 -21.00 -0.38 -3.98
CA HIS A 81 -21.43 -0.40 -2.59
C HIS A 81 -22.11 0.91 -2.17
N GLN A 82 -21.58 2.07 -2.56
CA GLN A 82 -22.20 3.37 -2.29
C GLN A 82 -23.56 3.52 -2.99
N ALA A 83 -23.69 3.04 -4.23
CA ALA A 83 -24.95 3.06 -4.96
C ALA A 83 -26.01 2.14 -4.32
N MET A 84 -25.59 0.99 -3.78
CA MET A 84 -26.47 0.08 -3.06
C MET A 84 -27.01 0.71 -1.77
N LEU A 85 -26.15 1.36 -0.98
CA LEU A 85 -26.57 2.07 0.25
C LEU A 85 -27.54 3.22 -0.07
N ALA A 86 -27.27 3.99 -1.12
CA ALA A 86 -28.17 5.07 -1.54
C ALA A 86 -29.55 4.56 -2.01
N ALA A 87 -29.60 3.41 -2.70
CA ALA A 87 -30.86 2.81 -3.14
C ALA A 87 -31.69 2.22 -1.99
N GLU A 88 -31.04 1.78 -0.90
CA GLU A 88 -31.70 1.33 0.32
C GLU A 88 -32.31 2.51 1.08
N GLU A 89 -31.56 3.61 1.23
CA GLU A 89 -32.05 4.87 1.81
C GLU A 89 -33.24 5.45 1.02
N ASP A 90 -33.18 5.46 -0.32
CA ASP A 90 -34.28 5.93 -1.18
C ASP A 90 -35.55 5.07 -1.05
N CYS A 91 -35.40 3.77 -0.77
CA CYS A 91 -36.54 2.85 -0.61
C CYS A 91 -37.21 3.00 0.76
N GLU A 92 -36.43 3.34 1.80
CA GLU A 92 -36.93 3.67 3.14
C GLU A 92 -37.66 5.02 3.16
N GLU A 93 -37.16 6.04 2.46
CA GLU A 93 -37.82 7.35 2.36
C GLU A 93 -39.14 7.32 1.55
N ARG A 94 -39.31 6.39 0.62
CA ARG A 94 -40.53 6.27 -0.21
C ARG A 94 -41.74 5.67 0.52
N GLY A 95 -41.60 5.25 1.78
CA GLY A 95 -42.73 4.97 2.68
C GLY A 95 -43.90 4.19 2.06
N GLU A 96 -43.64 3.09 1.37
CA GLU A 96 -44.73 2.23 0.88
C GLU A 96 -45.26 1.39 2.04
N SER A 97 -46.28 1.93 2.71
CA SER A 97 -47.11 1.19 3.67
C SER A 97 -47.84 0.04 2.99
N SER A 98 -47.17 -1.09 2.84
CA SER A 98 -47.83 -2.38 2.63
C SER A 98 -47.60 -3.24 3.86
N ALA A 99 -48.60 -3.23 4.74
CA ALA A 99 -48.70 -4.18 5.83
C ALA A 99 -48.71 -5.59 5.23
N SER A 100 -47.58 -6.29 5.35
CA SER A 100 -47.47 -7.71 5.06
C SER A 100 -46.69 -8.34 6.20
N ASP A 101 -47.43 -9.06 7.04
CA ASP A 101 -46.87 -9.97 8.03
C ASP A 101 -46.11 -11.05 7.27
N SER A 102 -44.77 -11.00 7.33
CA SER A 102 -43.94 -12.12 6.91
C SER A 102 -42.75 -12.22 7.86
N ASP A 103 -42.97 -12.98 8.92
CA ASP A 103 -41.93 -13.50 9.80
C ASP A 103 -40.94 -14.36 8.99
N GLY A 104 -39.66 -14.00 9.07
CA GLY A 104 -38.54 -14.89 8.75
C GLY A 104 -37.75 -14.59 7.47
N SER A 105 -36.86 -13.59 7.48
CA SER A 105 -35.60 -13.64 6.69
C SER A 105 -34.57 -12.56 7.07
N SER A 106 -34.10 -12.52 8.32
CA SER A 106 -33.00 -11.61 8.69
C SER A 106 -31.62 -12.12 8.26
N SER A 107 -31.47 -13.40 7.89
CA SER A 107 -30.15 -13.98 7.61
C SER A 107 -29.59 -13.68 6.22
N THR A 108 -30.41 -13.26 5.26
CA THR A 108 -29.98 -13.10 3.86
C THR A 108 -29.32 -11.75 3.57
N GLY A 109 -29.76 -10.67 4.22
CA GLY A 109 -29.18 -9.33 4.07
C GLY A 109 -27.80 -9.19 4.72
N GLU A 110 -27.63 -9.71 5.95
CA GLU A 110 -26.33 -9.70 6.65
C GLU A 110 -25.26 -10.48 5.89
N ASP A 111 -25.60 -11.64 5.32
CA ASP A 111 -24.68 -12.47 4.52
C ASP A 111 -24.20 -11.76 3.25
N VAL A 112 -25.06 -10.94 2.63
CA VAL A 112 -24.71 -10.14 1.44
C VAL A 112 -23.78 -8.98 1.83
N TYR A 113 -24.08 -8.25 2.91
CA TYR A 113 -23.24 -7.15 3.40
C TYR A 113 -21.85 -7.65 3.78
N ASN A 114 -21.76 -8.74 4.54
CA ASN A 114 -20.49 -9.35 4.96
C ASN A 114 -19.64 -9.75 3.75
N ARG A 115 -20.26 -10.35 2.72
CA ARG A 115 -19.57 -10.71 1.47
C ARG A 115 -19.03 -9.50 0.71
N ILE A 116 -19.77 -8.39 0.67
CA ILE A 116 -19.31 -7.15 0.02
C ILE A 116 -18.15 -6.56 0.82
N HIS A 117 -18.27 -6.50 2.15
CA HIS A 117 -17.23 -6.02 3.04
C HIS A 117 -15.92 -6.81 2.88
N ASP A 118 -16.02 -8.14 2.84
CA ASP A 118 -14.88 -9.04 2.62
C ASP A 118 -14.22 -8.77 1.27
N ARG A 119 -15.00 -8.63 0.19
CA ARG A 119 -14.47 -8.30 -1.15
C ARG A 119 -13.78 -6.94 -1.19
N ILE A 120 -14.33 -5.92 -0.53
CA ILE A 120 -13.71 -4.59 -0.42
C ILE A 120 -12.38 -4.70 0.31
N LYS A 121 -12.35 -5.43 1.43
CA LYS A 121 -11.15 -5.66 2.23
C LYS A 121 -10.08 -6.42 1.43
N GLU A 122 -10.43 -7.49 0.74
CA GLU A 122 -9.52 -8.24 -0.15
C GLU A 122 -8.93 -7.36 -1.25
N ASN A 123 -9.75 -6.51 -1.89
CA ASN A 123 -9.28 -5.60 -2.92
C ASN A 123 -8.38 -4.49 -2.34
N GLN A 124 -8.68 -4.01 -1.14
CA GLN A 124 -7.83 -3.06 -0.42
C GLN A 124 -6.46 -3.68 -0.10
N GLU A 125 -6.45 -4.94 0.37
CA GLU A 125 -5.22 -5.70 0.64
C GLU A 125 -4.41 -5.93 -0.65
N SER A 126 -5.09 -6.26 -1.76
CA SER A 126 -4.46 -6.40 -3.08
C SER A 126 -3.84 -5.09 -3.57
N CYS A 127 -4.54 -3.96 -3.42
CA CYS A 127 -4.01 -2.63 -3.73
C CYS A 127 -2.75 -2.34 -2.90
N ARG A 128 -2.79 -2.65 -1.61
CA ARG A 128 -1.68 -2.43 -0.68
C ARG A 128 -0.46 -3.28 -1.04
N ASP A 129 -0.64 -4.57 -1.33
CA ASP A 129 0.43 -5.48 -1.73
C ASP A 129 1.08 -5.03 -3.04
N MET A 130 0.28 -4.74 -4.07
CA MET A 130 0.80 -4.27 -5.36
C MET A 130 1.52 -2.92 -5.23
N CYS A 131 1.02 -2.02 -4.38
CA CYS A 131 1.67 -0.73 -4.10
C CYS A 131 3.03 -0.94 -3.41
N ALA A 132 3.10 -1.79 -2.38
CA ALA A 132 4.34 -2.10 -1.68
C ALA A 132 5.39 -2.71 -2.64
N ARG A 133 5.00 -3.71 -3.43
CA ARG A 133 5.88 -4.34 -4.44
C ARG A 133 6.33 -3.36 -5.52
N LEU A 134 5.45 -2.45 -5.95
CA LEU A 134 5.81 -1.37 -6.87
C LEU A 134 6.88 -0.46 -6.25
N ILE A 135 6.70 -0.02 -5.00
CA ILE A 135 7.67 0.83 -4.29
C ILE A 135 9.03 0.10 -4.18
N ILE A 136 9.04 -1.16 -3.76
CA ILE A 136 10.27 -1.96 -3.66
C ILE A 136 10.95 -2.07 -5.03
N ALA A 137 10.19 -2.40 -6.09
CA ALA A 137 10.75 -2.49 -7.44
C ALA A 137 11.26 -1.14 -7.97
N MET A 138 10.71 -0.01 -7.53
CA MET A 138 11.25 1.32 -7.86
C MET A 138 12.56 1.61 -7.13
N LEU A 139 12.71 1.11 -5.90
CA LEU A 139 13.93 1.25 -5.11
C LEU A 139 15.05 0.33 -5.60
N ASP A 140 14.71 -0.86 -6.10
CA ASP A 140 15.63 -1.87 -6.64
C ASP A 140 16.06 -1.60 -8.11
N HIS A 141 16.15 -0.32 -8.49
CA HIS A 141 16.60 0.07 -9.83
C HIS A 141 18.13 0.25 -9.83
N SER A 142 18.84 -0.55 -10.63
CA SER A 142 20.29 -0.37 -10.83
C SER A 142 20.59 0.93 -11.56
N LEU A 143 21.34 1.84 -10.93
CA LEU A 143 21.49 3.22 -11.42
C LEU A 143 22.54 3.42 -12.52
N GLY A 144 23.39 2.44 -12.81
CA GLY A 144 24.37 2.46 -13.91
C GLY A 144 25.01 3.83 -14.20
N ASP A 145 25.19 4.15 -15.49
CA ASP A 145 25.62 5.47 -15.96
C ASP A 145 24.43 6.37 -16.36
N HIS A 146 23.18 5.89 -16.19
CA HIS A 146 21.96 6.54 -16.66
C HIS A 146 20.95 6.71 -15.51
N GLN A 147 21.33 7.50 -14.50
CA GLN A 147 20.55 7.66 -13.26
C GLN A 147 19.10 8.14 -13.49
N TYR A 148 18.86 8.91 -14.57
CA TYR A 148 17.53 9.41 -14.93
C TYR A 148 16.66 8.37 -15.65
N ASP A 149 17.15 7.17 -15.92
CA ASP A 149 16.33 6.04 -16.36
C ASP A 149 15.44 5.55 -15.22
N SER A 150 15.87 5.74 -13.97
CA SER A 150 15.09 5.41 -12.79
C SER A 150 13.88 6.32 -12.66
N VAL A 151 12.69 5.74 -12.85
CA VAL A 151 11.41 6.44 -12.66
C VAL A 151 11.33 7.19 -11.33
N LEU A 152 11.92 6.66 -10.26
CA LEU A 152 11.93 7.30 -8.95
C LEU A 152 12.78 8.58 -8.98
N ILE A 153 13.99 8.50 -9.54
CA ILE A 153 14.89 9.65 -9.63
C ILE A 153 14.33 10.72 -10.56
N SER A 154 13.77 10.35 -11.72
CA SER A 154 13.15 11.33 -12.62
C SER A 154 11.94 12.00 -11.98
N THR A 155 11.13 11.25 -11.22
CA THR A 155 9.97 11.82 -10.50
C THR A 155 10.42 12.75 -9.38
N LEU A 156 11.47 12.39 -8.65
CA LEU A 156 12.09 13.26 -7.66
C LEU A 156 12.62 14.54 -8.31
N ALA A 157 13.34 14.44 -9.42
CA ALA A 157 13.83 15.61 -10.15
C ALA A 157 12.70 16.59 -10.52
N VAL A 158 11.57 16.08 -11.02
CA VAL A 158 10.37 16.89 -11.30
C VAL A 158 9.85 17.57 -10.03
N MET A 159 9.82 16.87 -8.90
CA MET A 159 9.41 17.47 -7.61
C MET A 159 10.40 18.51 -7.07
N GLY A 160 11.60 18.60 -7.63
CA GLY A 160 12.59 19.62 -7.29
C GLY A 160 12.37 20.96 -7.99
N VAL A 161 11.50 20.99 -9.00
CA VAL A 161 11.17 22.21 -9.75
C VAL A 161 10.03 22.96 -9.05
N ARG A 162 10.24 24.26 -8.85
CA ARG A 162 9.27 25.21 -8.27
C ARG A 162 8.33 25.75 -9.34
N ASP A 163 7.22 26.32 -8.91
CA ASP A 163 6.20 26.88 -9.81
C ASP A 163 6.71 28.05 -10.67
N ASP A 164 7.76 28.74 -10.24
CA ASP A 164 8.43 29.82 -10.99
C ASP A 164 9.46 29.29 -12.02
N GLY A 165 9.57 27.97 -12.18
CA GLY A 165 10.56 27.32 -13.02
C GLY A 165 11.96 27.23 -12.41
N GLY A 166 12.16 27.74 -11.18
CA GLY A 166 13.39 27.60 -10.42
C GLY A 166 13.53 26.23 -9.76
N TRP A 167 14.66 25.99 -9.12
CA TRP A 167 14.89 24.80 -8.30
C TRP A 167 14.64 25.09 -6.82
N HIS A 168 14.10 24.12 -6.09
CA HIS A 168 14.07 24.18 -4.63
C HIS A 168 15.48 24.27 -4.05
N SER A 169 15.65 25.04 -2.97
CA SER A 169 16.90 25.03 -2.23
C SER A 169 17.16 23.64 -1.62
N ALA A 170 18.42 23.32 -1.34
CA ALA A 170 18.76 22.05 -0.69
C ALA A 170 18.01 21.87 0.64
N LEU A 171 17.81 22.96 1.40
CA LEU A 171 17.09 22.93 2.68
C LEU A 171 15.60 22.62 2.51
N ASP A 172 14.97 23.17 1.48
CA ASP A 172 13.54 22.97 1.23
C ASP A 172 13.24 21.61 0.59
N TYR A 173 14.19 21.07 -0.17
CA TYR A 173 14.05 19.81 -0.88
C TYR A 173 14.42 18.58 -0.03
N THR A 174 15.35 18.72 0.92
CA THR A 174 15.78 17.63 1.82
C THR A 174 14.62 16.95 2.58
N PRO A 175 13.56 17.66 3.03
CA PRO A 175 12.37 17.04 3.60
C PRO A 175 11.67 16.04 2.66
N VAL A 176 11.64 16.33 1.34
CA VAL A 176 11.06 15.43 0.32
C VAL A 176 11.89 14.15 0.23
N LEU A 177 13.21 14.27 0.13
CA LEU A 177 14.12 13.12 0.09
C LEU A 177 14.03 12.29 1.39
N SER A 178 13.98 12.96 2.53
CA SER A 178 13.83 12.33 3.84
C SER A 178 12.52 11.53 3.95
N ALA A 179 11.43 12.07 3.40
CA ALA A 179 10.14 11.37 3.35
C ALA A 179 10.24 10.06 2.56
N VAL A 180 10.85 10.11 1.37
CA VAL A 180 11.04 8.92 0.52
C VAL A 180 11.91 7.89 1.21
N ILE A 181 13.05 8.28 1.79
CA ILE A 181 13.94 7.37 2.53
C ILE A 181 13.21 6.72 3.71
N LYS A 182 12.42 7.50 4.47
CA LYS A 182 11.66 6.96 5.60
C LYS A 182 10.59 5.97 5.15
N VAL A 183 9.80 6.28 4.12
CA VAL A 183 8.79 5.35 3.60
C VAL A 183 9.44 4.11 3.00
N ALA A 184 10.53 4.27 2.23
CA ALA A 184 11.29 3.16 1.67
C ALA A 184 11.71 2.16 2.76
N ARG A 185 12.31 2.65 3.85
CA ARG A 185 12.70 1.81 4.99
C ARG A 185 11.51 1.06 5.60
N ILE A 186 10.37 1.73 5.78
CA ILE A 186 9.16 1.09 6.33
C ILE A 186 8.64 0.00 5.41
N VAL A 187 8.59 0.27 4.09
CA VAL A 187 8.06 -0.69 3.12
C VAL A 187 8.96 -1.92 3.03
N VAL A 188 10.28 -1.74 3.00
CA VAL A 188 11.25 -2.87 3.00
C VAL A 188 11.14 -3.68 4.29
N LEU A 189 11.03 -3.02 5.45
CA LEU A 189 10.83 -3.72 6.72
C LEU A 189 9.50 -4.48 6.75
N TYR A 190 8.44 -3.88 6.22
CA TYR A 190 7.13 -4.52 6.14
C TYR A 190 7.16 -5.77 5.26
N ASP A 191 7.82 -5.70 4.10
CA ASP A 191 7.99 -6.81 3.17
C ASP A 191 8.75 -8.00 3.79
N VAL A 192 9.90 -7.72 4.42
CA VAL A 192 10.68 -8.72 5.14
C VAL A 192 9.89 -9.34 6.30
N TYR A 193 9.09 -8.53 6.99
CA TYR A 193 8.22 -9.03 8.05
C TYR A 193 7.14 -9.95 7.49
N THR A 194 6.45 -9.57 6.41
CA THR A 194 5.39 -10.39 5.80
C THR A 194 5.94 -11.72 5.27
N ASP A 195 7.11 -11.70 4.65
CA ASP A 195 7.79 -12.90 4.17
C ASP A 195 8.16 -13.84 5.33
N ARG A 196 8.67 -13.28 6.43
CA ARG A 196 8.94 -14.06 7.63
C ARG A 196 7.66 -14.65 8.23
N GLN A 197 6.56 -13.91 8.27
CA GLN A 197 5.28 -14.46 8.75
C GLN A 197 4.75 -15.57 7.84
N ALA A 198 4.97 -15.49 6.52
CA ALA A 198 4.65 -16.57 5.59
C ALA A 198 5.50 -17.82 5.87
N GLU A 199 6.82 -17.65 6.02
CA GLU A 199 7.75 -18.75 6.37
C GLU A 199 7.36 -19.42 7.68
N ILE A 200 7.10 -18.65 8.75
CA ILE A 200 6.69 -19.19 10.05
C ILE A 200 5.40 -20.02 9.90
N ARG A 201 4.40 -19.52 9.14
CA ARG A 201 3.16 -20.26 8.87
C ARG A 201 3.42 -21.56 8.11
N THR A 202 4.34 -21.57 7.16
CA THR A 202 4.75 -22.80 6.45
C THR A 202 5.41 -23.80 7.39
N ILE A 203 6.37 -23.36 8.22
CA ILE A 203 7.05 -24.21 9.21
C ILE A 203 6.06 -24.82 10.20
N MET A 204 5.11 -24.02 10.70
CA MET A 204 4.06 -24.51 11.61
C MET A 204 3.23 -25.63 10.99
N ARG A 205 2.87 -25.50 9.71
CA ARG A 205 2.07 -26.51 9.00
C ARG A 205 2.86 -27.78 8.71
N GLU A 206 4.09 -27.65 8.21
CA GLU A 206 4.90 -28.80 7.80
C GLU A 206 5.44 -29.59 8.99
N LYS A 207 5.83 -28.91 10.07
CA LYS A 207 6.44 -29.56 11.24
C LYS A 207 5.44 -29.80 12.38
N ASN A 208 4.20 -29.35 12.22
CA ASN A 208 3.14 -29.40 13.24
C ASN A 208 3.60 -28.85 14.61
N MET A 209 4.41 -27.78 14.58
CA MET A 209 5.03 -27.18 15.75
C MET A 209 4.26 -25.95 16.24
N ARG A 210 4.42 -25.64 17.53
CA ARG A 210 3.89 -24.39 18.10
C ARG A 210 4.59 -23.18 17.49
N GLU A 211 3.86 -22.06 17.42
CA GLU A 211 4.35 -20.82 16.80
C GLU A 211 5.66 -20.31 17.43
N ALA A 212 5.81 -20.44 18.76
CA ALA A 212 7.02 -20.01 19.47
C ALA A 212 8.27 -20.75 18.98
N ASP A 213 8.16 -22.05 18.73
CA ASP A 213 9.24 -22.91 18.28
C ASP A 213 9.54 -22.66 16.79
N ALA A 214 8.49 -22.47 15.97
CA ALA A 214 8.63 -22.10 14.56
C ALA A 214 9.30 -20.73 14.35
N ARG A 215 9.04 -19.76 15.24
CA ARG A 215 9.70 -18.44 15.23
C ARG A 215 11.20 -18.52 15.48
N GLN A 216 11.67 -19.49 16.26
CA GLN A 216 13.12 -19.70 16.49
C GLN A 216 13.81 -20.30 15.26
N LEU A 217 13.10 -21.15 14.51
CA LEU A 217 13.60 -21.78 13.29
C LEU A 217 13.59 -20.85 12.07
N GLY A 218 12.61 -19.95 11.99
CA GLY A 218 12.48 -19.05 10.84
C GLY A 218 13.67 -18.10 10.69
N THR A 219 14.05 -17.79 9.45
CA THR A 219 15.18 -16.93 9.12
C THR A 219 15.02 -15.54 9.74
N SER A 220 16.04 -15.06 10.46
CA SER A 220 16.05 -13.73 11.10
C SER A 220 15.77 -12.62 10.09
N MET A 221 15.00 -11.61 10.51
CA MET A 221 14.69 -10.45 9.66
C MET A 221 15.96 -9.70 9.22
N PHE A 222 16.99 -9.64 10.08
CA PHE A 222 18.27 -9.00 9.76
C PHE A 222 19.04 -9.72 8.65
N THR A 223 18.96 -11.05 8.59
CA THR A 223 19.63 -11.85 7.56
C THR A 223 18.98 -11.66 6.21
N ARG A 224 17.63 -11.56 6.17
CA ARG A 224 16.87 -11.33 4.94
C ARG A 224 17.17 -9.99 4.29
N THR A 225 17.32 -8.92 5.06
CA THR A 225 17.61 -7.58 4.52
C THR A 225 18.99 -7.43 3.87
N ARG A 226 19.88 -8.44 3.99
CA ARG A 226 21.26 -8.39 3.48
C ARG A 226 21.50 -9.21 2.22
N GLN A 227 20.52 -9.97 1.77
CA GLN A 227 20.56 -10.76 0.52
C GLN A 227 20.06 -9.92 -0.64
#